data_AF-A0A6I2YVZ3-F1
#
_entry.id   AF-A0A6I2YVZ3-F1
#
_cell.length_a   1.000
_cell.length_b   1.000
_cell.length_c   1.000
_cell.angle_alpha   90.00
_cell.angle_beta   90.00
_cell.angle_gamma   90.00
#
_symmetry.space_group_name_H-M   'P 1'
#
loop_
_entity.id
_entity.type
_entity.pdbx_description
1 polymer ?
#
loop_
_entity_poly.entity_id
_entity_poly.type
_entity_poly.pdbx_seq_one_letter_code
_entity_poly.pdbx_strand_id
1 'polypeptide(L)'
;MTTLSTPVVSGHYGPYGGRFVPEALTAALDELDGAFRSAIVDPNFIARLTELERSYTGRPSPLTRADRFAAHCGGARVYLKREDLNHTGSHKINNAIGQALLTERMGKTRMIAETGAGQHGVATATAAALLGLECTVFMGEEDTRRQALNVVRMQLLGAEVFSVTAGSRTLKDAINEAMRDWVSTVERTHYVLGTVTGPAPFPEIVRYFQSVVG
;
A
#
# COMPACT_ATOMS: atom_id res chain seq x y z
N MET A 1 32.93 8.35 28.94
CA MET A 1 31.47 8.22 28.77
C MET A 1 31.23 7.21 27.66
N THR A 2 30.85 6.01 28.05
CA THR A 2 30.72 4.84 27.16
C THR A 2 29.43 4.99 26.35
N THR A 3 29.53 5.25 25.05
CA THR A 3 28.39 5.21 24.13
C THR A 3 27.97 3.76 23.95
N LEU A 4 26.96 3.32 24.72
CA LEU A 4 26.25 2.09 24.43
C LEU A 4 25.60 2.25 23.05
N SER A 5 26.17 1.62 22.01
CA SER A 5 25.46 1.52 20.73
C SER A 5 24.22 0.67 20.98
N THR A 6 23.04 1.29 20.92
CA THR A 6 21.78 0.57 21.00
C THR A 6 21.78 -0.49 19.89
N PRO A 7 21.56 -1.78 20.21
CA PRO A 7 21.52 -2.82 19.19
C PRO A 7 20.47 -2.46 18.13
N VAL A 8 20.81 -2.64 16.86
CA VAL A 8 19.86 -2.47 15.75
C VAL A 8 18.84 -3.59 15.85
N VAL A 9 17.67 -3.27 16.40
CA VAL A 9 16.55 -4.21 16.46
C VAL A 9 15.86 -4.19 15.09
N SER A 10 15.71 -5.35 14.47
CA SER A 10 15.00 -5.48 13.19
C SER A 10 13.63 -4.79 13.26
N GLY A 11 13.28 -4.04 12.21
CA GLY A 11 12.03 -3.28 12.13
C GLY A 11 12.01 -1.95 12.91
N HIS A 12 13.04 -1.59 13.68
CA HIS A 12 13.13 -0.31 14.38
C HIS A 12 13.96 0.73 13.62
N TYR A 13 13.52 1.98 13.69
CA TYR A 13 14.20 3.17 13.17
C TYR A 13 14.50 4.11 14.35
N GLY A 14 15.63 3.90 15.02
CA GLY A 14 15.90 4.52 16.32
C GLY A 14 14.86 4.05 17.35
N PRO A 15 14.18 4.96 18.08
CA PRO A 15 13.15 4.57 19.06
C PRO A 15 11.79 4.24 18.44
N TYR A 16 11.62 4.38 17.11
CA TYR A 16 10.34 4.23 16.42
C TYR A 16 10.27 2.93 15.62
N GLY A 17 9.06 2.54 15.20
CA GLY A 17 8.83 1.33 14.42
C GLY A 17 8.62 0.12 15.31
N GLY A 18 9.18 -1.03 14.91
CA GLY A 18 8.98 -2.30 15.61
C GLY A 18 7.69 -2.99 15.22
N ARG A 19 7.28 -3.94 16.06
CA ARG A 19 6.18 -4.86 15.79
C ARG A 19 5.34 -5.05 17.03
N PHE A 20 4.28 -4.26 17.14
CA PHE A 20 3.33 -4.27 18.26
C PHE A 20 1.99 -4.83 17.78
N VAL A 21 1.94 -6.14 17.60
CA VAL A 21 0.75 -6.86 17.11
C VAL A 21 0.42 -8.04 18.01
N PRO A 22 -0.82 -8.56 17.95
CA PRO A 22 -1.15 -9.84 18.57
C PRO A 22 -0.29 -10.98 18.00
N GLU A 23 0.01 -11.98 18.82
CA GLU A 23 0.81 -13.16 18.44
C GLU A 23 0.27 -13.90 17.22
N ALA A 24 -1.05 -13.86 17.01
CA ALA A 24 -1.71 -14.45 15.85
C ALA A 24 -1.24 -13.87 14.49
N LEU A 25 -0.66 -12.65 14.48
CA LEU A 25 -0.08 -12.03 13.29
C LEU A 25 1.44 -12.20 13.20
N THR A 26 2.06 -12.90 14.16
CA THR A 26 3.52 -13.12 14.18
C THR A 26 3.97 -14.00 12.99
N ALA A 27 3.28 -15.12 12.72
CA ALA A 27 3.61 -15.94 11.55
C ALA A 27 3.37 -15.19 10.22
N ALA A 28 2.29 -14.40 10.16
CA ALA A 28 1.88 -13.66 8.96
C ALA A 28 2.93 -12.64 8.50
N LEU A 29 3.45 -11.82 9.43
CA LEU A 29 4.44 -10.81 9.04
C LEU A 29 5.86 -11.40 8.88
N ASP A 30 6.15 -12.57 9.46
CA ASP A 30 7.41 -13.29 9.20
C ASP A 30 7.43 -13.85 7.78
N GLU A 31 6.31 -14.44 7.35
CA GLU A 31 6.10 -14.87 5.95
C GLU A 31 6.26 -13.68 5.00
N LEU A 32 5.61 -12.55 5.31
CA LEU A 32 5.69 -11.33 4.51
C LEU A 32 7.12 -10.76 4.44
N ASP A 33 7.85 -10.70 5.56
CA ASP A 33 9.24 -10.22 5.56
C ASP A 33 10.11 -11.15 4.73
N GLY A 34 10.02 -12.46 4.93
CA GLY A 34 10.76 -13.44 4.11
C GLY A 34 10.47 -13.32 2.62
N ALA A 35 9.19 -13.20 2.25
CA ALA A 35 8.77 -13.01 0.86
C ALA A 35 9.33 -11.71 0.29
N PHE A 36 9.24 -10.60 1.02
CA PHE A 36 9.78 -9.31 0.62
C PHE A 36 11.30 -9.34 0.44
N ARG A 37 12.04 -9.85 1.43
CA ARG A 37 13.51 -9.95 1.37
C ARG A 37 13.98 -10.76 0.17
N SER A 38 13.31 -11.89 -0.10
CA SER A 38 13.64 -12.73 -1.27
C SER A 38 13.27 -12.05 -2.59
N ALA A 39 12.18 -11.29 -2.63
CA ALA A 39 11.69 -10.61 -3.83
C ALA A 39 12.61 -9.47 -4.28
N ILE A 40 13.09 -8.64 -3.36
CA ILE A 40 13.89 -7.45 -3.70
C ILE A 40 15.32 -7.75 -4.14
N VAL A 41 15.75 -9.01 -4.05
CA VAL A 41 17.04 -9.49 -4.59
C VAL A 41 16.87 -10.43 -5.78
N ASP A 42 15.64 -10.79 -6.13
CA ASP A 42 15.31 -11.68 -7.24
C ASP A 42 15.17 -10.89 -8.54
N PRO A 43 16.07 -11.10 -9.54
CA PRO A 43 16.02 -10.38 -10.81
C PRO A 43 14.70 -10.56 -11.56
N ASN A 44 14.03 -11.71 -11.43
CA ASN A 44 12.76 -11.95 -12.12
C ASN A 44 11.62 -11.11 -11.52
N PHE A 45 11.59 -10.99 -10.19
CA PHE A 45 10.63 -10.14 -9.51
C PHE A 45 10.83 -8.67 -9.89
N ILE A 46 12.09 -8.19 -9.86
CA ILE A 46 12.43 -6.82 -10.22
C ILE A 46 12.08 -6.54 -11.69
N ALA A 47 12.38 -7.47 -12.60
CA ALA A 47 12.03 -7.34 -14.01
C ALA A 47 10.51 -7.27 -14.21
N ARG A 48 9.74 -8.12 -13.53
CA ARG A 48 8.28 -8.12 -13.59
C ARG A 48 7.68 -6.83 -13.04
N LEU A 49 8.16 -6.34 -11.90
CA LEU A 49 7.73 -5.07 -11.32
C LEU A 49 8.05 -3.90 -12.26
N THR A 50 9.28 -3.84 -12.76
CA THR A 50 9.73 -2.78 -13.69
C THR A 50 8.92 -2.77 -14.98
N GLU A 51 8.56 -3.95 -15.48
CA GLU A 51 7.71 -4.07 -16.67
C GLU A 51 6.33 -3.48 -16.39
N LEU A 52 5.66 -3.89 -15.31
CA LEU A 52 4.34 -3.34 -14.93
C LEU A 52 4.39 -1.84 -14.63
N GLU A 53 5.46 -1.35 -14.01
CA GLU A 53 5.66 0.08 -13.79
C GLU A 53 5.64 0.85 -15.12
N ARG A 54 6.26 0.32 -16.18
CA ARG A 54 6.30 0.96 -17.50
C ARG A 54 5.02 0.76 -18.29
N SER A 55 4.57 -0.48 -18.46
CA SER A 55 3.50 -0.83 -19.39
C SER A 55 2.09 -0.72 -18.80
N TYR A 56 1.95 -0.70 -17.47
CA TYR A 56 0.65 -0.60 -16.80
C TYR A 56 0.50 0.67 -15.96
N THR A 57 1.47 0.99 -15.11
CA THR A 57 1.41 2.20 -14.25
C THR A 57 1.69 3.49 -15.03
N GLY A 58 2.51 3.42 -16.09
CA GLY A 58 2.90 4.57 -16.91
C GLY A 58 4.14 5.33 -16.40
N ARG A 59 5.06 4.65 -15.73
CA ARG A 59 6.33 5.22 -15.25
C ARG A 59 7.36 5.32 -16.38
N PRO A 60 8.32 6.28 -16.31
CA PRO A 60 8.47 7.28 -15.25
C PRO A 60 7.47 8.44 -15.36
N SER A 61 6.95 8.90 -14.22
CA SER A 61 6.13 10.11 -14.20
C SER A 61 6.99 11.36 -14.43
N PRO A 62 6.52 12.35 -15.23
CA PRO A 62 7.32 13.50 -15.59
C PRO A 62 7.53 14.48 -14.42
N LEU A 63 8.59 15.29 -14.53
CA LEU A 63 8.83 16.44 -13.66
C LEU A 63 8.48 17.72 -14.43
N THR A 64 7.37 18.37 -14.08
CA THR A 64 6.87 19.56 -14.81
C THR A 64 7.27 20.84 -14.10
N ARG A 65 7.95 21.77 -14.78
CA ARG A 65 8.22 23.11 -14.25
C ARG A 65 6.93 23.93 -14.20
N ALA A 66 6.60 24.50 -13.05
CA ALA A 66 5.34 25.21 -12.81
C ALA A 66 5.55 26.72 -12.67
N ASP A 67 5.89 27.40 -13.79
CA ASP A 67 6.30 28.82 -13.80
C ASP A 67 5.23 29.76 -13.21
N ARG A 68 3.95 29.53 -13.51
CA ARG A 68 2.85 30.33 -12.96
C ARG A 68 2.72 30.18 -11.45
N PHE A 69 2.93 28.98 -10.90
CA PHE A 69 2.89 28.77 -9.46
C PHE A 69 4.14 29.34 -8.80
N ALA A 70 5.30 29.15 -9.43
CA ALA A 70 6.59 29.70 -8.99
C ALA A 70 6.56 31.24 -8.82
N ALA A 71 5.81 31.97 -9.65
CA ALA A 71 5.61 33.42 -9.50
C ALA A 71 4.99 33.82 -8.15
N HIS A 72 4.26 32.92 -7.49
CA HIS A 72 3.67 33.12 -6.16
C HIS A 72 4.59 32.64 -5.02
N CYS A 73 5.75 32.06 -5.33
CA CYS A 73 6.65 31.41 -4.37
C CYS A 73 7.93 32.22 -4.09
N GLY A 74 7.90 33.55 -4.25
CA GLY A 74 9.01 34.43 -3.83
C GLY A 74 10.34 34.20 -4.56
N GLY A 75 10.29 33.83 -5.85
CA GLY A 75 11.49 33.60 -6.68
C GLY A 75 12.02 32.17 -6.64
N ALA A 76 11.37 31.25 -5.92
CA ALA A 76 11.69 29.83 -5.99
C ALA A 76 11.36 29.23 -7.37
N ARG A 77 12.16 28.26 -7.83
CA ARG A 77 11.81 27.41 -8.98
C ARG A 77 10.97 26.23 -8.49
N VAL A 78 9.75 26.11 -8.99
CA VAL A 78 8.85 25.02 -8.57
C VAL A 78 8.72 23.97 -9.67
N TYR A 79 8.91 22.71 -9.28
CA TYR A 79 8.71 21.54 -10.13
C TYR A 79 7.70 20.60 -9.48
N LEU A 80 6.80 20.05 -10.28
CA LEU A 80 5.77 19.11 -9.86
C LEU A 80 6.17 17.70 -10.33
N LYS A 81 6.40 16.78 -9.40
CA LYS A 81 6.59 15.36 -9.70
C LYS A 81 5.20 14.74 -9.93
N ARG A 82 4.90 14.40 -11.18
CA ARG A 82 3.52 14.17 -11.67
C ARG A 82 2.97 12.77 -11.40
N GLU A 83 2.98 12.33 -10.14
CA GLU A 83 2.36 11.05 -9.74
C GLU A 83 0.84 11.03 -9.90
N ASP A 84 0.22 12.20 -10.15
CA ASP A 84 -1.18 12.32 -10.57
C ASP A 84 -1.46 11.68 -11.95
N LEU A 85 -0.43 11.51 -12.78
CA LEU A 85 -0.54 10.90 -14.12
C LEU A 85 -0.37 9.39 -14.13
N ASN A 86 -0.03 8.78 -12.99
CA ASN A 86 0.01 7.33 -12.90
C ASN A 86 -1.37 6.76 -13.19
N HIS A 87 -1.43 5.52 -13.70
CA HIS A 87 -2.67 4.77 -13.70
C HIS A 87 -3.30 4.76 -12.30
N THR A 88 -4.64 4.78 -12.24
CA THR A 88 -5.46 5.07 -11.05
C THR A 88 -5.35 6.49 -10.46
N GLY A 89 -4.45 7.35 -10.95
CA GLY A 89 -4.39 8.78 -10.63
C GLY A 89 -3.65 9.15 -9.35
N SER A 90 -2.81 8.27 -8.78
CA SER A 90 -1.95 8.62 -7.63
C SER A 90 -0.72 7.72 -7.50
N HIS A 91 0.18 8.07 -6.57
CA HIS A 91 1.35 7.25 -6.22
C HIS A 91 0.98 5.90 -5.55
N LYS A 92 -0.27 5.68 -5.12
CA LYS A 92 -0.65 4.47 -4.37
C LYS A 92 -0.51 3.18 -5.19
N ILE A 93 -0.66 3.27 -6.51
CA ILE A 93 -0.52 2.13 -7.42
C ILE A 93 0.88 1.50 -7.39
N ASN A 94 1.93 2.29 -7.13
CA ASN A 94 3.31 1.80 -6.99
C ASN A 94 3.39 0.73 -5.88
N ASN A 95 2.84 1.06 -4.71
CA ASN A 95 2.78 0.15 -3.56
C ASN A 95 1.81 -1.01 -3.79
N ALA A 96 0.64 -0.74 -4.37
CA ALA A 96 -0.38 -1.77 -4.58
C ALA A 96 0.11 -2.88 -5.51
N ILE A 97 0.76 -2.55 -6.64
CA ILE A 97 1.33 -3.56 -7.55
C ILE A 97 2.45 -4.34 -6.87
N GLY A 98 3.37 -3.66 -6.17
CA GLY A 98 4.44 -4.34 -5.45
C GLY A 98 3.92 -5.36 -4.45
N GLN A 99 2.93 -4.99 -3.63
CA GLN A 99 2.31 -5.91 -2.67
C GLN A 99 1.42 -6.98 -3.33
N ALA A 100 0.81 -6.70 -4.48
CA ALA A 100 0.08 -7.72 -5.26
C ALA A 100 1.03 -8.80 -5.81
N LEU A 101 2.21 -8.41 -6.31
CA LEU A 101 3.25 -9.36 -6.72
C LEU A 101 3.80 -10.16 -5.52
N LEU A 102 3.91 -9.54 -4.34
CA LEU A 102 4.25 -10.27 -3.11
C LEU A 102 3.14 -11.27 -2.73
N THR A 103 1.88 -10.92 -2.96
CA THR A 103 0.72 -11.81 -2.73
C THR A 103 0.84 -13.08 -3.56
N GLU A 104 1.10 -12.95 -4.87
CA GLU A 104 1.35 -14.10 -5.75
C GLU A 104 2.57 -14.91 -5.29
N ARG A 105 3.65 -14.24 -4.90
CA ARG A 105 4.89 -14.90 -4.43
C ARG A 105 4.68 -15.74 -3.18
N MET A 106 3.83 -15.26 -2.25
CA MET A 106 3.43 -16.01 -1.05
C MET A 106 2.37 -17.09 -1.34
N GLY A 107 1.93 -17.25 -2.60
CA GLY A 107 0.89 -18.22 -2.97
C GLY A 107 -0.50 -17.87 -2.42
N LYS A 108 -0.71 -16.62 -2.00
CA LYS A 108 -2.00 -16.15 -1.49
C LYS A 108 -2.91 -15.83 -2.66
N THR A 109 -4.21 -16.10 -2.51
CA THR A 109 -5.21 -15.91 -3.58
C THR A 109 -6.11 -14.70 -3.34
N ARG A 110 -6.00 -14.08 -2.17
CA ARG A 110 -6.84 -12.95 -1.75
C ARG A 110 -6.02 -11.79 -1.19
N MET A 111 -6.44 -10.58 -1.53
CA MET A 111 -5.95 -9.33 -0.99
C MET A 111 -7.06 -8.65 -0.20
N ILE A 112 -6.70 -8.04 0.92
CA ILE A 112 -7.57 -7.09 1.62
C ILE A 112 -6.88 -5.75 1.82
N ALA A 113 -7.65 -4.68 1.88
CA ALA A 113 -7.14 -3.36 2.22
C ALA A 113 -8.21 -2.55 2.95
N GLU A 114 -7.79 -1.53 3.69
CA GLU A 114 -8.64 -0.47 4.20
C GLU A 114 -8.66 0.73 3.26
N THR A 115 -9.69 1.57 3.31
CA THR A 115 -9.59 2.89 2.67
C THR A 115 -10.49 3.94 3.32
N GLY A 116 -10.03 5.19 3.29
CA GLY A 116 -10.82 6.37 3.67
C GLY A 116 -11.31 7.07 2.41
N ALA A 117 -10.49 7.95 1.81
CA ALA A 117 -10.86 8.66 0.58
C ALA A 117 -11.09 7.76 -0.66
N GLY A 118 -10.73 6.47 -0.61
CA GLY A 118 -10.98 5.49 -1.68
C GLY A 118 -9.80 5.26 -2.63
N GLN A 119 -8.80 6.15 -2.68
CA GLN A 119 -7.68 6.01 -3.61
C GLN A 119 -6.83 4.75 -3.37
N HIS A 120 -6.64 4.36 -2.09
CA HIS A 120 -5.91 3.11 -1.78
C HIS A 120 -6.73 1.90 -2.20
N GLY A 121 -8.02 1.88 -1.87
CA GLY A 121 -8.92 0.80 -2.26
C GLY A 121 -9.00 0.61 -3.77
N VAL A 122 -9.09 1.70 -4.55
CA VAL A 122 -9.07 1.64 -6.03
C VAL A 122 -7.75 1.10 -6.55
N ALA A 123 -6.60 1.51 -5.99
CA ALA A 123 -5.30 0.99 -6.40
C ALA A 123 -5.14 -0.51 -6.09
N THR A 124 -5.55 -0.95 -4.90
CA THR A 124 -5.53 -2.36 -4.50
C THR A 124 -6.46 -3.20 -5.37
N ALA A 125 -7.70 -2.75 -5.60
CA ALA A 125 -8.65 -3.43 -6.48
C ALA A 125 -8.13 -3.53 -7.92
N THR A 126 -7.47 -2.49 -8.41
CA THR A 126 -6.85 -2.48 -9.75
C THR A 126 -5.73 -3.51 -9.85
N ALA A 127 -4.83 -3.56 -8.85
CA ALA A 127 -3.73 -4.51 -8.82
C ALA A 127 -4.23 -5.97 -8.68
N ALA A 128 -5.27 -6.19 -7.85
CA ALA A 128 -5.89 -7.50 -7.69
C ALA A 128 -6.56 -7.97 -9.00
N ALA A 129 -7.32 -7.10 -9.67
CA ALA A 129 -7.94 -7.41 -10.96
C ALA A 129 -6.90 -7.74 -12.05
N LEU A 130 -5.76 -7.02 -12.07
CA LEU A 130 -4.67 -7.27 -13.00
C LEU A 130 -4.05 -8.66 -12.83
N LEU A 131 -3.93 -9.14 -11.59
CA LEU A 131 -3.27 -10.41 -11.25
C LEU A 131 -4.25 -11.56 -10.98
N GLY A 132 -5.55 -11.33 -11.15
CA GLY A 132 -6.59 -12.35 -10.92
C GLY A 132 -6.73 -12.75 -9.45
N LEU A 133 -6.49 -11.82 -8.52
CA LEU A 133 -6.63 -12.04 -7.07
C LEU A 133 -8.00 -11.59 -6.58
N GLU A 134 -8.57 -12.30 -5.60
CA GLU A 134 -9.77 -11.83 -4.89
C GLU A 134 -9.44 -10.56 -4.12
N CYS A 135 -10.35 -9.58 -4.07
CA CYS A 135 -10.12 -8.33 -3.35
C CYS A 135 -11.33 -7.92 -2.51
N THR A 136 -11.11 -7.72 -1.20
CA THR A 136 -12.09 -7.07 -0.32
C THR A 136 -11.49 -5.77 0.23
N VAL A 137 -12.20 -4.65 0.06
CA VAL A 137 -11.81 -3.34 0.60
C VAL A 137 -12.75 -2.95 1.73
N PHE A 138 -12.20 -2.77 2.92
CA PHE A 138 -12.90 -2.27 4.10
C PHE A 138 -12.94 -0.74 4.08
N MET A 139 -14.13 -0.17 4.22
CA MET A 139 -14.33 1.27 4.15
C MET A 139 -15.41 1.70 5.14
N GLY A 140 -15.16 2.74 5.93
CA GLY A 140 -16.13 3.24 6.90
C GLY A 140 -17.43 3.72 6.22
N GLU A 141 -18.58 3.47 6.83
CA GLU A 141 -19.89 3.81 6.23
C GLU A 141 -20.03 5.31 5.89
N GLU A 142 -19.41 6.20 6.68
CA GLU A 142 -19.43 7.63 6.32
C GLU A 142 -18.60 7.90 5.07
N ASP A 143 -17.46 7.23 4.95
CA ASP A 143 -16.56 7.39 3.81
C ASP A 143 -17.16 6.78 2.55
N THR A 144 -17.85 5.62 2.63
CA THR A 144 -18.54 5.00 1.47
C THR A 144 -19.59 5.93 0.88
N ARG A 145 -20.37 6.62 1.73
CA ARG A 145 -21.35 7.61 1.30
C ARG A 145 -20.69 8.83 0.65
N ARG A 146 -19.63 9.38 1.26
CA ARG A 146 -18.94 10.58 0.75
C ARG A 146 -18.14 10.31 -0.52
N GLN A 147 -17.66 9.08 -0.72
CA GLN A 147 -16.78 8.68 -1.83
C GLN A 147 -17.45 7.65 -2.75
N ALA A 148 -18.75 7.79 -3.01
CA ALA A 148 -19.53 6.85 -3.79
C ALA A 148 -18.90 6.51 -5.16
N LEU A 149 -18.26 7.47 -5.83
CA LEU A 149 -17.57 7.22 -7.10
C LEU A 149 -16.41 6.22 -6.96
N ASN A 150 -15.62 6.30 -5.89
CA ASN A 150 -14.53 5.35 -5.66
C ASN A 150 -15.06 3.98 -5.25
N VAL A 151 -16.19 3.91 -4.51
CA VAL A 151 -16.88 2.65 -4.23
C VAL A 151 -17.30 1.94 -5.51
N VAL A 152 -17.97 2.66 -6.42
CA VAL A 152 -18.39 2.10 -7.72
C VAL A 152 -17.18 1.67 -8.55
N ARG A 153 -16.08 2.44 -8.57
CA ARG A 153 -14.85 2.06 -9.26
C ARG A 153 -14.27 0.74 -8.73
N MET A 154 -14.21 0.56 -7.42
CA MET A 154 -13.73 -0.70 -6.81
C MET A 154 -14.62 -1.87 -7.21
N GLN A 155 -15.95 -1.70 -7.18
CA GLN A 155 -16.90 -2.74 -7.59
C GLN A 155 -16.80 -3.09 -9.07
N LEU A 156 -16.60 -2.11 -9.96
CA LEU A 156 -16.38 -2.34 -11.39
C LEU A 156 -15.07 -3.09 -11.67
N LEU A 157 -14.08 -2.96 -10.79
CA LEU A 157 -12.84 -3.74 -10.82
C LEU A 157 -13.01 -5.15 -10.22
N GLY A 158 -14.22 -5.51 -9.76
CA GLY A 158 -14.52 -6.83 -9.19
C GLY A 158 -14.19 -6.96 -7.70
N ALA A 159 -13.79 -5.87 -7.02
CA ALA A 159 -13.56 -5.91 -5.59
C ALA A 159 -14.88 -5.83 -4.80
N GLU A 160 -14.96 -6.60 -3.72
CA GLU A 160 -15.98 -6.43 -2.70
C GLU A 160 -15.67 -5.18 -1.87
N VAL A 161 -16.66 -4.32 -1.63
CA VAL A 161 -16.51 -3.17 -0.73
C VAL A 161 -17.31 -3.42 0.53
N PHE A 162 -16.62 -3.70 1.63
CA PHE A 162 -17.23 -3.96 2.93
C PHE A 162 -17.42 -2.64 3.69
N SER A 163 -18.68 -2.23 3.85
CA SER A 163 -19.04 -0.99 4.55
C SER A 163 -19.05 -1.20 6.06
N VAL A 164 -18.03 -0.67 6.75
CA VAL A 164 -17.89 -0.79 8.21
C VAL A 164 -18.80 0.19 8.94
N THR A 165 -19.77 -0.36 9.67
CA THR A 165 -20.78 0.38 10.45
C THR A 165 -20.44 0.50 11.94
N ALA A 166 -19.39 -0.20 12.38
CA ALA A 166 -18.91 -0.18 13.76
C ALA A 166 -18.19 1.13 14.10
N GLY A 167 -18.22 1.50 15.39
CA GLY A 167 -17.45 2.60 15.93
C GLY A 167 -17.78 3.95 15.29
N SER A 168 -16.74 4.71 14.94
CA SER A 168 -16.85 6.03 14.31
C SER A 168 -17.18 5.97 12.82
N ARG A 169 -17.20 4.78 12.22
CA ARG A 169 -17.51 4.54 10.79
C ARG A 169 -16.57 5.26 9.84
N THR A 170 -15.30 5.35 10.22
CA THR A 170 -14.22 5.98 9.43
C THR A 170 -13.08 5.00 9.16
N LEU A 171 -12.01 5.48 8.49
CA LEU A 171 -10.78 4.72 8.25
C LEU A 171 -10.25 3.94 9.47
N LYS A 172 -10.32 4.49 10.68
CA LYS A 172 -9.84 3.80 11.88
C LYS A 172 -10.59 2.48 12.12
N ASP A 173 -11.91 2.49 11.94
CA ASP A 173 -12.73 1.30 12.14
C ASP A 173 -12.53 0.30 11.00
N ALA A 174 -12.32 0.81 9.77
CA ALA A 174 -11.96 -0.02 8.62
C ALA A 174 -10.64 -0.78 8.82
N ILE A 175 -9.61 -0.14 9.42
CA ILE A 175 -8.35 -0.82 9.77
C ILE A 175 -8.60 -1.97 10.76
N ASN A 176 -9.42 -1.74 11.78
CA ASN A 176 -9.70 -2.76 12.80
C ASN A 176 -10.41 -3.99 12.19
N GLU A 177 -11.41 -3.76 11.34
CA GLU A 177 -12.12 -4.85 10.67
C GLU A 177 -11.22 -5.59 9.67
N ALA A 178 -10.40 -4.86 8.89
CA ALA A 178 -9.42 -5.48 7.99
C ALA A 178 -8.41 -6.35 8.76
N MET A 179 -7.91 -5.88 9.91
CA MET A 179 -7.01 -6.67 10.75
C MET A 179 -7.70 -7.92 11.32
N ARG A 180 -8.98 -7.84 11.73
CA ARG A 180 -9.74 -9.01 12.20
C ARG A 180 -9.92 -10.05 11.09
N ASP A 181 -10.32 -9.60 9.89
CA ASP A 181 -10.43 -10.47 8.71
C ASP A 181 -9.10 -11.14 8.41
N TRP A 182 -8.00 -10.38 8.43
CA TRP A 182 -6.67 -10.91 8.17
C TRP A 182 -6.28 -12.00 9.14
N VAL A 183 -6.45 -11.78 10.45
CA VAL A 183 -6.16 -12.80 11.48
C VAL A 183 -6.91 -14.10 11.19
N SER A 184 -8.17 -14.01 10.76
CA SER A 184 -9.01 -15.20 10.50
C SER A 184 -8.75 -15.87 9.15
N THR A 185 -8.03 -15.22 8.23
CA THR A 185 -7.85 -15.70 6.85
C THR A 185 -6.39 -15.67 6.38
N VAL A 186 -5.44 -15.54 7.31
CA VAL A 186 -4.00 -15.34 7.07
C VAL A 186 -3.38 -16.35 6.11
N GLU A 187 -3.87 -17.59 6.10
CA GLU A 187 -3.34 -18.66 5.24
C GLU A 187 -3.50 -18.35 3.75
N ARG A 188 -4.59 -17.67 3.36
CA ARG A 188 -4.93 -17.36 1.95
C ARG A 188 -4.94 -15.86 1.62
N THR A 189 -4.89 -14.99 2.63
CA THR A 189 -5.07 -13.54 2.48
C THR A 189 -3.80 -12.76 2.79
N HIS A 190 -3.43 -11.83 1.90
CA HIS A 190 -2.48 -10.76 2.20
C HIS A 190 -3.20 -9.44 2.52
N TYR A 191 -2.82 -8.80 3.63
CA TYR A 191 -3.27 -7.45 3.95
C TYR A 191 -2.35 -6.41 3.32
N VAL A 192 -2.92 -5.57 2.45
CA VAL A 192 -2.20 -4.57 1.66
C VAL A 192 -2.29 -3.23 2.35
N LEU A 193 -1.28 -2.91 3.17
CA LEU A 193 -1.21 -1.64 3.89
C LEU A 193 -0.86 -0.49 2.93
N GLY A 194 -1.64 0.59 2.96
CA GLY A 194 -1.57 1.67 1.96
C GLY A 194 -0.64 2.84 2.27
N THR A 195 0.05 2.83 3.42
CA THR A 195 0.87 3.96 3.87
C THR A 195 2.03 3.51 4.74
N VAL A 196 3.04 4.37 4.94
CA VAL A 196 4.26 4.08 5.71
C VAL A 196 3.95 4.10 7.22
N THR A 197 3.22 3.09 7.68
CA THR A 197 2.83 2.89 9.07
C THR A 197 2.71 1.39 9.38
N GLY A 198 2.18 1.05 10.55
CA GLY A 198 1.93 -0.34 10.94
C GLY A 198 3.20 -1.06 11.41
N PRO A 199 3.07 -2.36 11.73
CA PRO A 199 4.19 -3.17 12.18
C PRO A 199 5.19 -3.43 11.06
N ALA A 200 6.46 -3.64 11.43
CA ALA A 200 7.42 -4.25 10.51
C ALA A 200 6.84 -5.56 9.91
N PRO A 201 7.02 -5.82 8.59
CA PRO A 201 7.88 -5.08 7.65
C PRO A 201 7.17 -3.97 6.84
N PHE A 202 5.89 -3.66 7.07
CA PHE A 202 5.12 -2.77 6.19
C PHE A 202 5.76 -1.40 5.93
N PRO A 203 6.29 -0.66 6.94
CA PRO A 203 6.94 0.63 6.67
C PRO A 203 8.07 0.53 5.65
N GLU A 204 8.87 -0.54 5.70
CA GLU A 204 9.97 -0.76 4.77
C GLU A 204 9.46 -1.13 3.38
N ILE A 205 8.47 -2.02 3.30
CA ILE A 205 7.85 -2.46 2.05
C ILE A 205 7.25 -1.27 1.31
N VAL A 206 6.40 -0.48 1.99
CA VAL A 206 5.73 0.67 1.37
C VAL A 206 6.77 1.70 0.93
N ARG A 207 7.79 1.97 1.74
CA ARG A 207 8.89 2.87 1.36
C ARG A 207 9.64 2.35 0.13
N TYR A 208 9.96 1.05 0.09
CA TYR A 208 10.68 0.43 -1.01
C TYR A 208 9.91 0.60 -2.33
N PHE A 209 8.64 0.23 -2.36
CA PHE A 209 7.83 0.35 -3.59
C PHE A 209 7.52 1.82 -3.97
N GLN A 210 7.60 2.75 -3.03
CA GLN A 210 7.51 4.19 -3.34
C GLN A 210 8.84 4.83 -3.75
N SER A 211 9.99 4.16 -3.57
CA SER A 211 11.31 4.73 -3.86
C SER A 211 11.51 5.07 -5.35
N VAL A 212 10.71 4.46 -6.24
CA VAL A 212 10.67 4.75 -7.69
C VAL A 212 10.20 6.18 -8.02
N VAL A 213 9.66 6.91 -7.05
CA VAL A 213 9.32 8.34 -7.22
C VAL A 213 10.59 9.20 -7.33
N GLY A 214 11.68 8.82 -6.65
CA GLY A 214 12.92 9.59 -6.53
C GLY A 214 13.04 10.33 -5.22
#